data_AF-A0A1I5GG00-F1
#
_entry.id   AF-A0A1I5GG00-F1
#
_cell.length_a   1.000
_cell.length_b   1.000
_cell.length_c   1.000
_cell.angle_alpha   90.00
_cell.angle_beta   90.00
_cell.angle_gamma   90.00
#
_symmetry.space_group_name_H-M   'P 1'
#
loop_
_entity.id
_entity.type
_entity.pdbx_description
1 polymer ?
#
loop_
_entity_poly.entity_id
_entity_poly.type
_entity_poly.pdbx_seq_one_letter_code
_entity_poly.pdbx_strand_id
1 'polypeptide(L)'
;MTKAPDEALRAVTDRVIELEEELEASGVATIDGSELEWSRAALHKWVDDVVGVVVSPGLGRVTVIHPGGKRSSIASSTLPYLMSKPL
;
A
#
# COMPACT_ATOMS: atom_id res chain seq x y z
N MET A 1 -29.85 7.21 -3.93
CA MET A 1 -29.18 5.90 -3.85
C MET A 1 -27.75 6.07 -4.31
N THR A 2 -26.82 6.32 -3.39
CA THR A 2 -25.40 6.47 -3.72
C THR A 2 -24.74 5.10 -3.60
N LYS A 3 -24.85 4.29 -4.65
CA LYS A 3 -24.27 2.94 -4.77
C LYS A 3 -22.82 2.96 -5.32
N ALA A 4 -22.31 4.16 -5.65
CA ALA A 4 -21.10 4.38 -6.45
C ALA A 4 -19.73 4.06 -5.79
N PRO A 5 -19.51 4.21 -4.46
CA PRO A 5 -18.19 4.00 -3.88
C PRO A 5 -17.74 2.54 -3.90
N ASP A 6 -18.64 1.62 -3.56
CA ASP A 6 -18.30 0.20 -3.38
C ASP A 6 -18.10 -0.52 -4.73
N GLU A 7 -18.86 -0.12 -5.76
CA GLU A 7 -18.74 -0.68 -7.11
C GLU A 7 -17.42 -0.26 -7.78
N ALA A 8 -17.01 1.01 -7.60
CA ALA A 8 -15.73 1.50 -8.08
C ALA A 8 -14.55 0.84 -7.37
N LEU A 9 -14.64 0.63 -6.04
CA LEU A 9 -13.61 -0.07 -5.27
C LEU A 9 -13.43 -1.50 -5.77
N ARG A 10 -14.54 -2.25 -5.93
CA ARG A 10 -14.51 -3.62 -6.45
C ARG A 10 -13.88 -3.68 -7.84
N ALA A 11 -14.30 -2.80 -8.76
CA ALA A 11 -13.75 -2.79 -10.11
C ALA A 11 -12.24 -2.52 -10.16
N VAL A 12 -11.73 -1.63 -9.30
CA VAL A 12 -10.28 -1.38 -9.20
C VAL A 12 -9.55 -2.59 -8.62
N THR A 13 -10.09 -3.19 -7.57
CA THR A 13 -9.53 -4.38 -6.92
C THR A 13 -9.46 -5.57 -7.87
N ASP A 14 -10.55 -5.87 -8.57
CA ASP A 14 -10.62 -6.96 -9.55
C ASP A 14 -9.59 -6.73 -10.67
N ARG A 15 -9.46 -5.49 -11.15
CA ARG A 15 -8.48 -5.15 -12.18
C ARG A 15 -7.03 -5.36 -11.73
N VAL A 16 -6.72 -5.12 -10.45
CA VAL A 16 -5.38 -5.38 -9.90
C VAL A 16 -5.12 -6.88 -9.85
N ILE A 17 -6.09 -7.68 -9.41
CA ILE A 17 -5.95 -9.15 -9.38
C ILE A 17 -5.71 -9.69 -10.78
N GLU A 18 -6.52 -9.28 -11.77
CA GLU A 18 -6.33 -9.71 -13.17
C GLU A 18 -4.91 -9.43 -13.67
N LEU A 19 -4.37 -8.24 -13.37
CA LEU A 19 -3.01 -7.86 -13.75
C LEU A 19 -1.94 -8.69 -13.03
N GLU A 20 -2.18 -9.11 -11.79
CA GLU A 20 -1.27 -9.98 -11.04
C GLU A 20 -1.32 -11.43 -11.57
N GLU A 21 -2.51 -11.93 -11.91
CA GLU A 21 -2.71 -13.24 -12.53
C GLU A 21 -2.01 -13.34 -13.90
N GLU A 22 -2.06 -12.27 -14.71
CA GLU A 22 -1.30 -12.15 -15.97
C GLU A 22 0.22 -12.31 -15.75
N LEU A 23 0.73 -11.99 -14.56
CA LEU A 23 2.13 -12.12 -14.17
C LEU A 23 2.44 -13.44 -13.46
N GLU A 24 1.52 -14.41 -13.51
CA GLU A 24 1.58 -15.68 -12.78
C GLU A 24 1.72 -15.50 -11.25
N ALA A 25 1.27 -14.36 -10.72
CA ALA A 25 1.24 -14.05 -9.31
C ALA A 25 -0.18 -14.15 -8.77
N SER A 26 -0.37 -14.80 -7.61
CA SER A 26 -1.67 -14.84 -6.95
C SER A 26 -1.84 -13.66 -6.00
N GLY A 27 -2.81 -12.79 -6.28
CA GLY A 27 -3.25 -11.72 -5.39
C GLY A 27 -4.32 -12.18 -4.39
N VAL A 28 -4.37 -11.56 -3.20
CA VAL A 28 -5.50 -11.68 -2.27
C VAL A 28 -6.08 -10.30 -2.05
N ALA A 29 -7.33 -10.11 -2.46
CA ALA A 29 -8.06 -8.88 -2.24
C ALA A 29 -8.86 -8.92 -0.94
N THR A 30 -8.78 -7.83 -0.18
CA THR A 30 -9.61 -7.59 0.99
C THR A 30 -10.12 -6.17 0.94
N ILE A 31 -11.44 -5.99 0.89
CA ILE A 31 -12.08 -4.69 0.59
C ILE A 31 -13.08 -4.23 1.66
N ASP A 32 -13.50 -5.09 2.57
CA ASP A 32 -14.44 -4.72 3.64
C ASP A 32 -14.31 -5.62 4.88
N GLY A 33 -14.98 -5.19 5.96
CA GLY A 33 -15.19 -6.01 7.16
C GLY A 33 -13.94 -6.29 8.01
N SER A 34 -13.99 -7.41 8.73
CA SER A 34 -12.98 -7.79 9.72
C SER A 34 -11.61 -8.09 9.12
N GLU A 35 -11.57 -8.56 7.88
CA GLU A 35 -10.33 -8.88 7.18
C GLU A 35 -9.56 -7.60 6.83
N LEU A 36 -10.25 -6.54 6.41
CA LEU A 36 -9.61 -5.26 6.11
C LEU A 36 -9.01 -4.65 7.38
N GLU A 37 -9.76 -4.69 8.49
CA GLU A 37 -9.28 -4.21 9.78
C GLU A 37 -8.05 -4.99 10.27
N TRP A 38 -8.04 -6.32 10.07
CA TRP A 38 -6.86 -7.14 10.37
C TRP A 38 -5.65 -6.74 9.52
N SER A 39 -5.84 -6.58 8.21
CA SER A 39 -4.77 -6.16 7.29
C SER A 39 -4.21 -4.77 7.64
N ARG A 40 -5.08 -3.82 8.00
CA ARG A 40 -4.66 -2.49 8.46
C ARG A 40 -3.85 -2.55 9.75
N ALA A 41 -4.30 -3.34 10.73
CA ALA A 41 -3.59 -3.50 11.99
C ALA A 41 -2.19 -4.10 11.80
N ALA A 42 -2.07 -5.13 10.95
CA ALA A 42 -0.78 -5.72 10.60
C ALA A 42 0.15 -4.71 9.90
N LEU A 43 -0.38 -3.93 8.96
CA LEU A 43 0.38 -2.88 8.26
C LEU A 43 0.86 -1.79 9.21
N HIS A 44 -0.01 -1.28 10.10
CA HIS A 44 0.38 -0.26 11.07
C HIS A 44 1.50 -0.75 12.00
N LYS A 45 1.37 -1.98 12.53
CA LYS A 45 2.42 -2.58 13.35
C LYS A 45 3.76 -2.66 12.60
N TRP A 46 3.72 -3.06 11.33
CA TRP A 46 4.92 -3.13 10.50
C TRP A 46 5.55 -1.75 10.25
N VAL A 47 4.73 -0.71 10.10
CA VAL A 47 5.20 0.69 9.99
C VAL A 47 5.84 1.16 11.30
N ASP A 48 5.28 0.80 12.45
CA ASP A 48 5.81 1.20 13.77
C ASP A 48 7.22 0.66 14.03
N ASP A 49 7.58 -0.47 13.42
CA ASP A 49 8.92 -1.07 13.53
C ASP A 49 9.97 -0.37 12.63
N VAL A 50 9.58 0.59 11.77
CA VAL A 50 10.51 1.28 10.86
C VAL A 50 11.49 2.17 11.63
N VAL A 51 12.79 2.00 11.37
CA VAL A 51 13.88 2.76 12.01
C VAL A 51 14.51 3.81 11.10
N GLY A 52 14.13 3.85 9.82
CA GLY A 52 14.60 4.85 8.87
C GLY A 52 13.75 4.92 7.62
N VAL A 53 13.71 6.08 6.98
CA VAL A 53 12.94 6.30 5.76
C VAL A 53 13.72 7.14 4.75
N VAL A 54 13.60 6.78 3.48
CA VAL A 54 14.07 7.57 2.33
C VAL A 54 12.87 7.88 1.46
N VAL A 55 12.55 9.17 1.37
CA VAL A 55 11.43 9.67 0.56
C VAL A 55 11.97 10.11 -0.80
N SER A 56 11.42 9.58 -1.89
CA SER A 56 11.87 9.87 -3.26
C SER A 56 10.71 10.28 -4.16
N PRO A 57 10.23 11.54 -4.08
CA PRO A 57 9.07 11.99 -4.84
C PRO A 57 9.24 11.87 -6.34
N GLY A 58 10.42 12.22 -6.86
CA GLY A 58 10.74 12.09 -8.29
C GLY A 58 10.70 10.65 -8.83
N LEU A 59 10.66 9.64 -7.94
CA LEU A 59 10.56 8.22 -8.29
C LEU A 59 9.23 7.59 -7.88
N GLY A 60 8.29 8.35 -7.30
CA GLY A 60 7.01 7.82 -6.83
C GLY A 60 7.18 6.68 -5.81
N ARG A 61 8.17 6.76 -4.92
CA ARG A 61 8.52 5.69 -4.01
C ARG A 61 8.99 6.17 -2.64
N VAL A 62 8.67 5.40 -1.61
CA VAL A 62 9.25 5.49 -0.27
C VAL A 62 9.99 4.20 0.03
N THR A 63 11.23 4.30 0.49
CA THR A 63 11.99 3.15 1.00
C THR A 63 12.02 3.23 2.52
N VAL A 64 11.54 2.18 3.19
CA VAL A 64 11.64 2.06 4.65
C VAL A 64 12.74 1.09 5.04
N ILE A 65 13.34 1.34 6.20
CA ILE A 65 14.42 0.55 6.77
C ILE A 65 13.94 -0.01 8.11
N HIS A 66 14.03 -1.32 8.27
CA HIS A 66 13.67 -2.06 9.48
C HIS A 66 14.92 -2.40 10.33
N PRO A 67 14.72 -2.87 11.58
CA PRO A 67 15.81 -3.35 12.41
C PRO A 67 16.64 -4.41 11.69
N GLY A 68 17.96 -4.33 11.84
CA GLY A 68 18.91 -5.18 11.12
C GLY A 68 19.15 -4.76 9.65
N GLY A 69 18.67 -3.59 9.23
CA GLY A 69 18.98 -3.01 7.92
C GLY A 69 18.19 -3.61 6.76
N LYS A 70 17.14 -4.39 7.03
CA LYS A 70 16.21 -4.88 6.00
C LYS A 70 15.47 -3.70 5.37
N ARG A 71 15.30 -3.74 4.06
CA ARG A 71 14.71 -2.64 3.27
C ARG A 71 13.46 -3.12 2.55
N SER A 72 12.42 -2.30 2.59
CA SER A 72 11.20 -2.50 1.81
C SER A 72 10.88 -1.24 1.00
N SER A 73 10.32 -1.44 -0.19
CA SER A 73 9.96 -0.37 -1.12
C SER A 73 8.46 -0.28 -1.24
N ILE A 74 7.91 0.90 -0.96
CA ILE A 74 6.50 1.22 -1.16
C ILE A 74 6.40 2.06 -2.43
N ALA A 75 5.90 1.46 -3.51
CA ALA A 75 5.54 2.19 -4.72
C ALA A 75 4.21 2.93 -4.47
N SER A 76 4.21 4.25 -4.60
CA SER A 76 3.02 5.06 -4.38
C SER A 76 3.13 6.39 -5.10
N SER A 77 2.09 6.77 -5.81
CA SER A 77 2.02 8.04 -6.53
C SER A 77 1.90 9.25 -5.59
N THR A 78 1.42 9.06 -4.35
CA THR A 78 1.08 10.16 -3.44
C THR A 78 1.88 10.15 -2.15
N LEU A 79 2.18 8.97 -1.59
CA LEU A 79 2.83 8.84 -0.28
C LEU A 79 4.17 9.59 -0.19
N PRO A 80 5.07 9.56 -1.20
CA PRO A 80 6.32 10.30 -1.12
C PRO A 80 6.11 11.82 -0.95
N TYR A 81 5.10 12.38 -1.61
CA TYR A 81 4.78 13.80 -1.47
C TYR A 81 4.19 14.12 -0.10
N LEU A 82 3.29 13.26 0.42
CA LEU A 82 2.72 13.41 1.76
C LEU A 82 3.78 13.33 2.87
N MET A 83 4.83 12.54 2.66
CA MET A 83 5.94 12.38 3.61
C MET A 83 7.07 13.38 3.40
N SER A 84 7.02 14.17 2.33
CA SER A 84 7.97 15.26 2.12
C SER A 84 7.62 16.38 3.12
N LYS A 85 8.46 16.59 4.14
CA LYS A 85 8.28 17.74 5.04
C LYS A 85 8.24 19.02 4.21
N PRO A 86 7.35 19.98 4.51
CA PRO A 86 7.53 21.35 4.07
C PRO A 86 8.90 21.84 4.54
N LEU A 87 9.66 22.46 3.64
CA LEU A 87 10.87 23.19 4.00
C LEU A 87 10.50 24.50 4.69
#